data_AF-A0A1Y3NRI3-F1
#
_entry.id   AF-A0A1Y3NRI3-F1
#
_cell.length_a   1.000
_cell.length_b   1.000
_cell.length_c   1.000
_cell.angle_alpha   90.00
_cell.angle_beta   90.00
_cell.angle_gamma   90.00
#
_symmetry.space_group_name_H-M   'P 1'
#
loop_
_entity.id
_entity.type
_entity.pdbx_description
1 polymer ?
#
loop_
_entity_poly.entity_id
_entity_poly.type
_entity_poly.pdbx_seq_one_letter_code
_entity_poly.pdbx_strand_id
1 'polypeptide(L)'
;MNIGDFFYGKTEKDNAGFTFRIDETAVRLVYHFPKHDDIKLLSPLERNSDNTLSGNIVCGKLGDDAVFRVYNTAGKVIFKIGEECSELGQSTMTFESTDVYLNEDKYTVNNVPLTYAIVITNALGEKFYYPTLKNESTTTTGATEHKPIDHMEWIKWDGTVPAEAVSIKNSNDVTFLVARGKTSYGGYRLGYVTPNNKKTTLVIPEGKSFYIFNDNFEILVGPSDHFYWQKINKNTKLKDGHQIVIGGYDPFGNKIGIAKCNYENMYYFGEINLSKLDYATYMHGATGSESNEYHSYNYEVLMYSDEPVKQLEWKKWDGTFPSDAVYIKNNANGKSYVVGHANYKGGIHCGYVDVASKKLTISYGGKEIICEKDFEILTGSPDLFEWKKIDKSNKSSYHNQIVIGGNESNGVKLGVAKCKSNNNYYLGKVNLNDLNHGSYGLNNREVDCYDFEVLLFKFKDEVPEKPQEVSSVKSMKWIKWDGKIPDGAVYIKDNQNGKTFIVGKVPYNNGIHCGYVDVTTSNMRLFISYNHQAHTITSNFEVLVGPPNRFRWRKMNEKFDFKDNEKFVDGGRESNYEDLGVAKCQYNGNYYFGKINLDYPRNAYFAYDGSEINTGDYEVLTYEY
;
A
#
# COMPACT_ATOMS: atom_id res chain seq x y z
N MET A 1 -37.63 20.64 -16.61
CA MET A 1 -38.24 19.38 -16.14
C MET A 1 -38.12 19.35 -14.63
N ASN A 2 -39.23 19.14 -13.94
CA ASN A 2 -39.27 18.85 -12.51
C ASN A 2 -38.98 17.36 -12.27
N ILE A 3 -38.69 17.00 -11.01
CA ILE A 3 -38.57 15.60 -10.58
C ILE A 3 -39.88 14.89 -10.93
N GLY A 4 -39.79 13.83 -11.74
CA GLY A 4 -40.94 13.08 -12.22
C GLY A 4 -41.33 13.35 -13.68
N ASP A 5 -40.85 14.43 -14.30
CA ASP A 5 -41.08 14.70 -15.72
C ASP A 5 -40.23 13.76 -16.60
N PHE A 6 -40.76 13.39 -17.77
CA PHE A 6 -40.03 12.57 -18.74
C PHE A 6 -40.36 12.93 -20.20
N PHE A 7 -39.40 12.67 -21.09
CA PHE A 7 -39.60 12.68 -22.54
C PHE A 7 -39.58 11.25 -23.06
N TYR A 8 -40.51 10.92 -23.96
CA TYR A 8 -40.62 9.60 -24.56
C TYR A 8 -40.50 9.68 -26.09
N GLY A 9 -39.67 8.81 -26.67
CA GLY A 9 -39.54 8.63 -28.11
C GLY A 9 -39.69 7.15 -28.48
N LYS A 10 -40.26 6.86 -29.66
CA LYS A 10 -40.47 5.50 -30.14
C LYS A 10 -40.08 5.37 -31.60
N THR A 11 -39.50 4.24 -31.97
CA THR A 11 -39.24 3.88 -33.37
C THR A 11 -40.46 3.16 -33.97
N GLU A 12 -40.83 3.52 -35.21
CA GLU A 12 -42.01 2.95 -35.88
C GLU A 12 -41.85 1.47 -36.25
N LYS A 13 -40.61 0.98 -36.39
CA LYS A 13 -40.34 -0.33 -37.00
C LYS A 13 -40.20 -1.49 -36.00
N ASP A 14 -39.65 -1.24 -34.82
CA ASP A 14 -39.24 -2.33 -33.90
C ASP A 14 -39.89 -2.26 -32.51
N ASN A 15 -40.89 -1.38 -32.34
CA ASN A 15 -41.54 -1.09 -31.06
C ASN A 15 -40.59 -0.66 -29.92
N ALA A 16 -39.30 -0.46 -30.22
CA ALA A 16 -38.32 0.02 -29.27
C ALA A 16 -38.54 1.52 -29.03
N GLY A 17 -38.59 1.90 -27.76
CA GLY A 17 -38.71 3.28 -27.33
C GLY A 17 -37.61 3.67 -26.35
N PHE A 18 -37.56 4.93 -26.00
CA PHE A 18 -36.71 5.41 -24.91
C PHE A 18 -37.44 6.46 -24.09
N THR A 19 -37.11 6.52 -22.82
CA THR A 19 -37.60 7.51 -21.88
C THR A 19 -36.42 8.22 -21.24
N PHE A 20 -36.37 9.54 -21.39
CA PHE A 20 -35.44 10.39 -20.65
C PHE A 20 -36.15 10.94 -19.42
N ARG A 21 -35.65 10.66 -18.22
CA ARG A 21 -36.30 11.05 -16.97
C ARG A 21 -35.30 11.65 -15.98
N ILE A 22 -35.78 12.63 -15.21
CA ILE A 22 -35.08 13.14 -14.03
C ILE A 22 -35.81 12.60 -12.80
N ASP A 23 -35.11 11.87 -11.95
CA ASP A 23 -35.61 11.43 -10.64
C ASP A 23 -34.81 12.05 -9.49
N GLU A 24 -35.17 11.68 -8.25
CA GLU A 24 -34.58 12.24 -7.02
C GLU A 24 -33.08 11.94 -6.84
N THR A 25 -32.53 11.05 -7.66
CA THR A 25 -31.16 10.52 -7.52
C THR A 25 -30.27 10.79 -8.74
N ALA A 26 -30.85 10.90 -9.93
CA ALA A 26 -30.08 11.01 -11.16
C ALA A 26 -30.91 11.46 -12.39
N VAL A 27 -30.16 11.82 -13.44
CA VAL A 27 -30.69 11.90 -14.80
C VAL A 27 -30.50 10.53 -15.47
N ARG A 28 -31.58 9.93 -15.96
CA ARG A 28 -31.60 8.58 -16.53
C ARG A 28 -32.13 8.58 -17.95
N LEU A 29 -31.53 7.72 -18.77
CA LEU A 29 -32.08 7.33 -20.07
C LEU A 29 -32.42 5.85 -20.00
N VAL A 30 -33.70 5.53 -20.19
CA VAL A 30 -34.22 4.17 -20.18
C VAL A 30 -34.56 3.78 -21.61
N TYR A 31 -34.02 2.68 -22.10
CA TYR A 31 -34.38 2.07 -23.37
C TYR A 31 -35.41 0.98 -23.11
N HIS A 32 -36.53 1.05 -23.81
CA HIS A 32 -37.62 0.09 -23.74
C HIS A 32 -37.54 -0.84 -24.94
N PHE A 33 -37.10 -2.08 -24.72
CA PHE A 33 -37.15 -3.12 -25.75
C PHE A 33 -38.34 -4.06 -25.49
N PRO A 34 -38.86 -4.78 -26.51
CA PRO A 34 -40.04 -5.63 -26.37
C PRO A 34 -39.95 -6.76 -25.31
N LYS A 35 -38.76 -7.02 -24.76
CA LYS A 35 -38.51 -8.12 -23.80
C LYS A 35 -37.80 -7.71 -22.51
N HIS A 36 -37.25 -6.50 -22.43
CA HIS A 36 -36.62 -5.96 -21.21
C HIS A 36 -36.36 -4.45 -21.36
N ASP A 37 -36.19 -3.77 -20.23
CA ASP A 37 -35.73 -2.39 -20.19
C ASP A 37 -34.22 -2.35 -19.89
N ASP A 38 -33.49 -1.47 -20.57
CA ASP A 38 -32.08 -1.18 -20.28
C ASP A 38 -31.95 0.26 -19.76
N ILE A 39 -31.27 0.44 -18.63
CA ILE A 39 -31.23 1.72 -17.91
C ILE A 39 -29.80 2.24 -17.90
N LYS A 40 -29.59 3.39 -18.54
CA LYS A 40 -28.31 4.09 -18.56
C LYS A 40 -28.34 5.31 -17.64
N LEU A 41 -27.44 5.31 -16.66
CA LEU A 41 -27.21 6.44 -15.77
C LEU A 41 -26.38 7.49 -16.51
N LEU A 42 -26.91 8.69 -16.70
CA LEU A 42 -26.22 9.75 -17.43
C LEU A 42 -25.44 10.68 -16.51
N SER A 43 -25.98 10.99 -15.32
CA SER A 43 -25.26 11.72 -14.27
C SER A 43 -25.92 11.48 -12.90
N PRO A 44 -25.14 11.24 -11.83
CA PRO A 44 -25.63 11.35 -10.46
C PRO A 44 -25.90 12.82 -10.09
N LEU A 45 -26.87 13.08 -9.22
CA LEU A 45 -27.14 14.40 -8.63
C LEU A 45 -26.57 14.44 -7.20
N GLU A 46 -25.61 15.33 -6.91
CA GLU A 46 -25.07 15.51 -5.55
C GLU A 46 -26.02 16.35 -4.66
N ARG A 47 -25.99 16.10 -3.34
CA ARG A 47 -26.76 16.83 -2.33
C ARG A 47 -25.84 17.64 -1.42
N ASN A 48 -26.26 18.86 -1.10
CA ASN A 48 -25.69 19.65 -0.03
C ASN A 48 -26.02 19.04 1.35
N SER A 49 -25.27 19.46 2.38
CA SER A 49 -25.44 19.02 3.77
C SER A 49 -26.80 19.33 4.40
N ASP A 50 -27.61 20.20 3.79
CA ASP A 50 -28.96 20.56 4.20
C ASP A 50 -30.06 19.86 3.37
N ASN A 51 -29.69 18.81 2.61
CA ASN A 51 -30.56 18.05 1.72
C ASN A 51 -31.10 18.83 0.50
N THR A 52 -30.58 20.02 0.20
CA THR A 52 -30.82 20.72 -1.07
C THR A 52 -29.92 20.15 -2.18
N LEU A 53 -30.39 20.17 -3.44
CA LEU A 53 -29.58 19.71 -4.59
C LEU A 53 -28.38 20.65 -4.79
N SER A 54 -27.16 20.11 -4.82
CA SER A 54 -25.95 20.88 -5.10
C SER A 54 -25.74 21.00 -6.61
N GLY A 55 -26.45 21.96 -7.21
CA GLY A 55 -26.31 22.25 -8.63
C GLY A 55 -27.50 23.04 -9.15
N ASN A 56 -27.26 24.28 -9.57
CA ASN A 56 -28.28 25.09 -10.23
C ASN A 56 -28.56 24.54 -11.63
N ILE A 57 -29.55 23.65 -11.78
CA ILE A 57 -30.24 23.47 -13.06
C ILE A 57 -31.31 24.57 -13.14
N VAL A 58 -30.96 25.75 -13.66
CA VAL A 58 -31.93 26.83 -13.88
C VAL A 58 -32.72 26.53 -15.15
N CYS A 59 -33.96 26.09 -15.00
CA CYS A 59 -34.91 25.91 -16.10
C CYS A 59 -35.84 27.12 -16.20
N GLY A 60 -35.80 27.87 -17.32
CA GLY A 60 -36.82 28.88 -17.65
C GLY A 60 -38.09 28.25 -18.24
N LYS A 61 -39.23 28.95 -18.13
CA LYS A 61 -40.52 28.54 -18.71
C LYS A 61 -40.46 28.47 -20.24
N LEU A 62 -41.00 27.37 -20.80
CA LEU A 62 -41.17 27.14 -22.23
C LEU A 62 -42.26 28.05 -22.83
N GLY A 63 -41.86 28.85 -23.81
CA GLY A 63 -42.68 29.28 -24.95
C GLY A 63 -42.03 28.76 -26.24
N ASP A 64 -42.69 28.92 -27.38
CA ASP A 64 -42.41 28.25 -28.66
C ASP A 64 -40.98 28.45 -29.24
N ASP A 65 -40.14 29.28 -28.63
CA ASP A 65 -38.75 29.58 -29.02
C ASP A 65 -37.71 29.04 -28.01
N ALA A 66 -37.90 27.83 -27.47
CA ALA A 66 -37.07 27.32 -26.37
C ALA A 66 -35.65 26.91 -26.82
N VAL A 67 -34.62 27.60 -26.30
CA VAL A 67 -33.20 27.29 -26.50
C VAL A 67 -32.66 26.42 -25.36
N PHE A 68 -32.12 25.23 -25.67
CA PHE A 68 -31.45 24.37 -24.69
C PHE A 68 -29.96 24.72 -24.59
N ARG A 69 -29.44 24.97 -23.38
CA ARG A 69 -28.01 25.27 -23.16
C ARG A 69 -27.46 24.42 -22.00
N VAL A 70 -26.24 23.91 -22.16
CA VAL A 70 -25.47 23.25 -21.08
C VAL A 70 -24.23 24.09 -20.78
N TYR A 71 -23.97 24.30 -19.49
CA TYR A 71 -22.87 25.12 -18.98
C TYR A 71 -21.89 24.25 -18.19
N ASN A 72 -20.60 24.60 -18.22
CA ASN A 72 -19.61 23.98 -17.35
C ASN A 72 -19.56 24.64 -15.96
N THR A 73 -18.72 24.09 -15.07
CA THR A 73 -18.55 24.55 -13.68
C THR A 73 -18.01 25.99 -13.55
N ALA A 74 -17.45 26.55 -14.61
CA ALA A 74 -17.02 27.95 -14.69
C ALA A 74 -18.11 28.88 -15.27
N GLY A 75 -19.33 28.38 -15.51
CA GLY A 75 -20.44 29.15 -16.08
C GLY A 75 -20.37 29.40 -17.58
N LYS A 76 -19.47 28.70 -18.31
CA LYS A 76 -19.32 28.84 -19.76
C LYS A 76 -20.23 27.85 -20.49
N VAL A 77 -20.97 28.32 -21.51
CA VAL A 77 -21.79 27.47 -22.38
C VAL A 77 -20.87 26.51 -23.13
N ILE A 78 -21.12 25.21 -22.98
CA ILE A 78 -20.42 24.14 -23.70
C ILE A 78 -21.33 23.41 -24.69
N PHE A 79 -22.65 23.68 -24.66
CA PHE A 79 -23.63 23.13 -25.60
C PHE A 79 -24.81 24.10 -25.76
N LYS A 80 -25.32 24.28 -26.99
CA LYS A 80 -26.48 25.14 -27.30
C LYS A 80 -27.29 24.55 -28.47
N ILE A 81 -28.61 24.46 -28.33
CA ILE A 81 -29.58 24.10 -29.38
C ILE A 81 -30.70 25.14 -29.40
N GLY A 82 -31.07 25.67 -30.57
CA GLY A 82 -32.38 26.31 -30.79
C GLY A 82 -32.44 27.82 -30.99
N GLU A 83 -31.39 28.52 -31.43
CA GLU A 83 -31.60 29.86 -32.03
C GLU A 83 -31.68 29.72 -33.56
N GLU A 84 -32.77 30.20 -34.15
CA GLU A 84 -33.05 30.11 -35.58
C GLU A 84 -32.05 30.89 -36.43
N CYS A 85 -31.65 30.31 -37.57
CA CYS A 85 -31.66 31.04 -38.82
C CYS A 85 -32.26 30.14 -39.89
N SER A 86 -33.39 30.61 -40.40
CA SER A 86 -33.94 30.39 -41.72
C SER A 86 -32.88 30.10 -42.79
N GLU A 87 -33.22 29.17 -43.69
CA GLU A 87 -32.47 28.68 -44.86
C GLU A 87 -31.58 27.45 -44.60
N LEU A 88 -32.19 26.28 -44.87
CA LEU A 88 -31.56 24.99 -45.20
C LEU A 88 -30.54 24.43 -44.18
N GLY A 89 -31.03 23.67 -43.19
CA GLY A 89 -30.21 22.66 -42.51
C GLY A 89 -30.76 22.21 -41.15
N GLN A 90 -31.61 21.16 -41.12
CA GLN A 90 -31.98 20.49 -39.87
C GLN A 90 -30.77 19.72 -39.31
N SER A 91 -30.42 19.95 -38.04
CA SER A 91 -29.49 19.05 -37.33
C SER A 91 -30.23 17.76 -36.97
N THR A 92 -29.68 16.61 -37.33
CA THR A 92 -30.30 15.29 -37.14
C THR A 92 -29.46 14.44 -36.18
N MET A 93 -30.13 13.85 -35.19
CA MET A 93 -29.55 12.82 -34.34
C MET A 93 -29.93 11.47 -34.94
N THR A 94 -28.92 10.70 -35.37
CA THR A 94 -29.11 9.40 -36.03
C THR A 94 -28.31 8.34 -35.30
N PHE A 95 -28.92 7.18 -35.09
CA PHE A 95 -28.23 6.02 -34.52
C PHE A 95 -27.64 5.20 -35.69
N GLU A 96 -26.32 5.20 -35.84
CA GLU A 96 -25.62 4.43 -36.86
C GLU A 96 -24.98 3.18 -36.23
N SER A 97 -25.17 2.01 -36.85
CA SER A 97 -24.44 0.78 -36.54
C SER A 97 -23.05 0.89 -37.15
N THR A 98 -21.97 0.92 -36.36
CA THR A 98 -20.61 1.01 -36.92
C THR A 98 -20.00 -0.38 -37.12
N ASP A 99 -19.89 -0.81 -38.38
CA ASP A 99 -19.23 -2.07 -38.81
C ASP A 99 -17.68 -2.02 -38.70
N VAL A 100 -17.11 -1.00 -38.06
CA VAL A 100 -15.68 -0.66 -38.09
C VAL A 100 -14.79 -1.56 -37.19
N TYR A 101 -15.32 -2.70 -36.73
CA TYR A 101 -14.55 -3.71 -35.98
C TYR A 101 -14.32 -5.02 -36.76
N LEU A 102 -14.54 -5.04 -38.08
CA LEU A 102 -14.14 -6.16 -38.91
C LEU A 102 -12.67 -5.98 -39.34
N ASN A 103 -11.76 -6.62 -38.60
CA ASN A 103 -10.42 -6.88 -39.10
C ASN A 103 -10.53 -7.95 -40.19
N GLU A 104 -10.13 -7.61 -41.41
CA GLU A 104 -10.01 -8.54 -42.53
C GLU A 104 -8.91 -9.58 -42.21
N ASP A 105 -9.32 -10.77 -41.76
CA ASP A 105 -8.97 -12.07 -42.36
C ASP A 105 -9.09 -13.24 -41.36
N LYS A 106 -9.94 -14.20 -41.73
CA LYS A 106 -9.97 -15.63 -41.34
C LYS A 106 -10.17 -15.98 -39.85
N TYR A 107 -11.42 -15.99 -39.41
CA TYR A 107 -12.19 -17.19 -38.99
C TYR A 107 -13.52 -16.72 -38.38
N THR A 108 -14.63 -17.10 -39.03
CA THR A 108 -16.02 -16.84 -38.62
C THR A 108 -16.46 -17.80 -37.51
N VAL A 109 -16.82 -17.30 -36.32
CA VAL A 109 -17.98 -17.77 -35.51
C VAL A 109 -18.50 -16.61 -34.64
N ASN A 110 -19.82 -16.42 -34.68
CA ASN A 110 -20.62 -15.31 -34.15
C ASN A 110 -20.53 -15.06 -32.64
N ASN A 111 -20.32 -13.79 -32.27
CA ASN A 111 -21.02 -12.99 -31.23
C ASN A 111 -20.07 -11.92 -30.65
N VAL A 112 -20.06 -10.74 -31.26
CA VAL A 112 -19.45 -9.52 -30.72
C VAL A 112 -20.60 -8.55 -30.40
N PRO A 113 -20.57 -7.81 -29.27
CA PRO A 113 -21.63 -6.84 -28.99
C PRO A 113 -21.58 -5.72 -30.04
N LEU A 114 -22.69 -5.51 -30.75
CA LEU A 114 -22.91 -4.31 -31.55
C LEU A 114 -22.73 -3.10 -30.64
N THR A 115 -21.64 -2.36 -30.82
CA THR A 115 -21.38 -1.14 -30.07
C THR A 115 -22.07 0.00 -30.83
N TYR A 116 -23.27 0.38 -30.40
CA TYR A 116 -23.95 1.54 -30.98
C TYR A 116 -23.24 2.82 -30.54
N ALA A 117 -22.75 3.61 -31.49
CA ALA A 117 -22.27 4.97 -31.25
C ALA A 117 -23.41 5.97 -31.52
N ILE A 118 -23.52 7.00 -30.68
CA ILE A 118 -24.43 8.11 -30.98
C ILE A 118 -23.70 9.02 -31.97
N VAL A 119 -24.29 9.22 -33.16
CA VAL A 119 -23.77 10.12 -34.18
C VAL A 119 -24.65 11.35 -34.23
N ILE A 120 -24.08 12.49 -33.85
CA ILE A 120 -24.75 13.78 -33.92
C ILE A 120 -24.23 14.48 -35.16
N THR A 121 -25.11 14.78 -36.12
CA THR A 121 -24.73 15.52 -37.32
C THR A 121 -25.22 16.96 -37.16
N ASN A 122 -24.29 17.92 -37.15
CA ASN A 122 -24.67 19.32 -37.08
C ASN A 122 -25.26 19.80 -38.42
N ALA A 123 -25.79 21.02 -38.45
CA ALA A 123 -26.37 21.62 -39.66
C ALA A 123 -25.37 21.76 -40.83
N LEU A 124 -24.06 21.65 -40.57
CA LEU A 124 -23.00 21.69 -41.59
C LEU A 124 -22.61 20.29 -42.09
N GLY A 125 -23.24 19.23 -41.60
CA GLY A 125 -22.93 17.84 -41.98
C GLY A 125 -21.79 17.20 -41.19
N GLU A 126 -21.23 17.89 -40.19
CA GLU A 126 -20.15 17.35 -39.37
C GLU A 126 -20.70 16.36 -38.34
N LYS A 127 -20.09 15.17 -38.28
CA LYS A 127 -20.50 14.06 -37.44
C LYS A 127 -19.67 14.00 -36.15
N PHE A 128 -20.35 13.96 -35.01
CA PHE A 128 -19.75 13.81 -33.68
C PHE A 128 -20.15 12.46 -33.09
N TYR A 129 -19.15 11.64 -32.74
CA TYR A 129 -19.33 10.28 -32.25
C TYR A 129 -19.20 10.24 -30.72
N TYR A 130 -20.13 9.54 -30.05
CA TYR A 130 -20.04 9.29 -28.61
C TYR A 130 -20.13 7.79 -28.25
N PRO A 131 -19.18 7.24 -27.46
CA PRO A 131 -17.98 7.92 -26.95
C PRO A 131 -17.02 8.31 -28.08
N THR A 132 -16.21 9.34 -27.86
CA THR A 132 -15.30 9.93 -28.86
C THR A 132 -14.32 8.89 -29.40
N LEU A 133 -14.21 8.82 -30.74
CA LEU A 133 -13.24 7.98 -31.42
C LEU A 133 -11.83 8.35 -30.97
N LYS A 134 -11.10 7.37 -30.44
CA LYS A 134 -9.72 7.53 -30.00
C LYS A 134 -8.81 7.47 -31.21
N ASN A 135 -8.72 8.57 -31.98
CA ASN A 135 -7.68 8.77 -32.99
C ASN A 135 -7.55 10.27 -33.29
N GLU A 136 -6.68 10.95 -32.56
CA GLU A 136 -5.92 12.08 -33.09
C GLU A 136 -4.63 12.24 -32.27
N SER A 137 -3.51 12.15 -32.98
CA SER A 137 -2.15 12.22 -32.46
C SER A 137 -1.84 13.61 -31.91
N THR A 138 -1.66 13.72 -30.60
CA THR A 138 -0.91 14.82 -30.00
C THR A 138 0.23 14.23 -29.17
N THR A 139 1.44 14.43 -29.68
CA THR A 139 2.71 14.11 -29.02
C THR A 139 2.74 14.71 -27.62
N THR A 140 2.61 13.85 -26.61
CA THR A 140 2.97 14.14 -25.22
C THR A 140 4.18 13.30 -24.86
N THR A 141 5.30 13.97 -24.67
CA THR A 141 6.53 13.43 -24.09
C THR A 141 6.29 12.95 -22.66
N GLY A 142 6.65 11.69 -22.40
CA GLY A 142 7.12 11.25 -21.08
C GLY A 142 6.06 10.85 -20.05
N ALA A 143 5.10 10.00 -20.41
CA ALA A 143 4.48 9.10 -19.43
C ALA A 143 5.12 7.72 -19.61
N THR A 144 5.75 7.20 -18.56
CA THR A 144 6.34 5.86 -18.52
C THR A 144 5.27 4.82 -18.81
N GLU A 145 5.30 4.25 -20.01
CA GLU A 145 4.68 2.96 -20.30
C GLU A 145 5.27 1.93 -19.34
N HIS A 146 4.43 1.32 -18.51
CA HIS A 146 4.81 0.16 -17.72
C HIS A 146 5.19 -0.97 -18.69
N LYS A 147 6.46 -1.38 -18.61
CA LYS A 147 6.95 -2.60 -19.27
C LYS A 147 6.12 -3.82 -18.81
N PRO A 148 5.95 -4.84 -19.66
CA PRO A 148 5.40 -6.13 -19.25
C PRO A 148 6.24 -6.72 -18.11
N ILE A 149 5.58 -7.27 -17.10
CA ILE A 149 6.21 -7.85 -15.91
C ILE A 149 6.53 -9.32 -16.24
N ASP A 150 7.81 -9.67 -16.34
CA ASP A 150 8.31 -10.97 -16.82
C ASP A 150 8.05 -12.18 -15.88
N HIS A 151 7.25 -12.04 -14.81
CA HIS A 151 7.26 -13.01 -13.69
C HIS A 151 5.89 -13.41 -13.11
N MET A 152 4.76 -12.87 -13.59
CA MET A 152 3.41 -13.31 -13.18
C MET A 152 2.55 -13.53 -14.41
N GLU A 153 1.92 -14.70 -14.52
CA GLU A 153 1.09 -15.04 -15.68
C GLU A 153 -0.17 -15.84 -15.33
N TRP A 154 -1.15 -15.73 -16.21
CA TRP A 154 -2.35 -16.57 -16.19
C TRP A 154 -2.20 -17.63 -17.27
N ILE A 155 -2.05 -18.89 -16.87
CA ILE A 155 -1.87 -19.99 -17.80
C ILE A 155 -3.14 -20.81 -17.93
N LYS A 156 -3.44 -21.26 -19.16
CA LYS A 156 -4.60 -22.10 -19.42
C LYS A 156 -4.47 -23.42 -18.68
N TRP A 157 -5.53 -23.84 -17.99
CA TRP A 157 -5.57 -25.13 -17.32
C TRP A 157 -5.46 -26.28 -18.33
N ASP A 158 -4.50 -27.17 -18.11
CA ASP A 158 -4.24 -28.35 -18.94
C ASP A 158 -4.57 -29.69 -18.24
N GLY A 159 -5.05 -29.63 -16.99
CA GLY A 159 -5.32 -30.80 -16.15
C GLY A 159 -4.24 -31.08 -15.10
N THR A 160 -3.12 -30.36 -15.12
CA THR A 160 -2.01 -30.52 -14.17
C THR A 160 -1.83 -29.29 -13.30
N VAL A 161 -1.45 -29.48 -12.03
CA VAL A 161 -1.17 -28.37 -11.11
C VAL A 161 0.23 -27.83 -11.41
N PRO A 162 0.36 -26.56 -11.83
CA PRO A 162 1.67 -25.95 -12.03
C PRO A 162 2.45 -25.87 -10.71
N ALA A 163 3.77 -26.05 -10.76
CA ALA A 163 4.63 -26.00 -9.57
C ALA A 163 4.56 -24.62 -8.85
N GLU A 164 4.38 -23.55 -9.62
CA GLU A 164 4.33 -22.16 -9.14
C GLU A 164 2.89 -21.63 -9.04
N ALA A 165 1.90 -22.52 -8.93
CA ALA A 165 0.51 -22.11 -8.79
C ALA A 165 0.26 -21.38 -7.47
N VAL A 166 -0.30 -20.17 -7.58
CA VAL A 166 -0.69 -19.39 -6.40
C VAL A 166 -1.85 -20.10 -5.71
N SER A 167 -1.68 -20.38 -4.42
CA SER A 167 -2.63 -21.18 -3.66
C SER A 167 -2.80 -20.72 -2.22
N ILE A 168 -3.89 -21.15 -1.60
CA ILE A 168 -4.08 -21.11 -0.15
C ILE A 168 -4.28 -22.55 0.32
N LYS A 169 -3.56 -22.92 1.38
CA LYS A 169 -3.74 -24.18 2.07
C LYS A 169 -4.54 -23.96 3.36
N ASN A 170 -5.61 -24.73 3.53
CA ASN A 170 -6.43 -24.71 4.73
C ASN A 170 -5.93 -25.69 5.80
N SER A 171 -6.40 -25.49 7.03
CA SER A 171 -6.09 -26.31 8.21
C SER A 171 -6.51 -27.79 8.08
N ASN A 172 -7.40 -28.10 7.14
CA ASN A 172 -7.83 -29.46 6.77
C ASN A 172 -7.00 -30.07 5.62
N ASP A 173 -5.84 -29.50 5.30
CA ASP A 173 -4.97 -29.87 4.18
C ASP A 173 -5.60 -29.71 2.78
N VAL A 174 -6.75 -29.04 2.66
CA VAL A 174 -7.33 -28.70 1.36
C VAL A 174 -6.60 -27.49 0.77
N THR A 175 -6.02 -27.69 -0.41
CA THR A 175 -5.40 -26.62 -1.20
C THR A 175 -6.40 -26.08 -2.22
N PHE A 176 -6.56 -24.77 -2.22
CA PHE A 176 -7.28 -24.04 -3.26
C PHE A 176 -6.26 -23.31 -4.15
N LEU A 177 -6.36 -23.47 -5.47
CA LEU A 177 -5.58 -22.70 -6.43
C LEU A 177 -6.37 -21.46 -6.88
N VAL A 178 -5.68 -20.33 -7.09
CA VAL A 178 -6.25 -19.12 -7.68
C VAL A 178 -6.53 -19.36 -9.16
N ALA A 179 -7.79 -19.16 -9.57
CA ALA A 179 -8.21 -19.42 -10.94
C ALA A 179 -9.21 -18.36 -11.43
N ARG A 180 -9.29 -18.20 -12.76
CA ARG A 180 -10.26 -17.31 -13.40
C ARG A 180 -10.87 -17.93 -14.65
N GLY A 181 -12.12 -17.59 -14.92
CA GLY A 181 -12.89 -18.10 -16.06
C GLY A 181 -13.51 -16.94 -16.83
N LYS A 182 -13.52 -17.05 -18.16
CA LYS A 182 -14.13 -16.05 -19.03
C LYS A 182 -15.64 -16.26 -19.07
N THR A 183 -16.43 -15.24 -18.76
CA THR A 183 -17.90 -15.35 -18.76
C THR A 183 -18.49 -15.00 -20.12
N SER A 184 -19.74 -15.43 -20.36
CA SER A 184 -20.50 -15.14 -21.58
C SER A 184 -20.80 -13.64 -21.78
N TYR A 185 -20.76 -12.84 -20.71
CA TYR A 185 -21.04 -11.40 -20.73
C TYR A 185 -19.81 -10.54 -21.06
N GLY A 186 -18.66 -11.15 -21.30
CA GLY A 186 -17.40 -10.44 -21.46
C GLY A 186 -16.80 -10.09 -20.11
N GLY A 187 -15.59 -10.59 -19.85
CA GLY A 187 -14.89 -10.40 -18.57
C GLY A 187 -14.38 -11.71 -18.00
N TYR A 188 -13.49 -11.58 -17.01
CA TYR A 188 -12.98 -12.70 -16.23
C TYR A 188 -13.52 -12.61 -14.82
N ARG A 189 -14.11 -13.70 -14.35
CA ARG A 189 -14.52 -13.86 -12.96
C ARG A 189 -13.57 -14.79 -12.22
N LEU A 190 -13.43 -14.52 -10.94
CA LEU A 190 -12.50 -15.22 -10.08
C LEU A 190 -13.17 -16.41 -9.42
N GLY A 191 -12.37 -17.43 -9.15
CA GLY A 191 -12.78 -18.54 -8.34
C GLY A 191 -11.59 -19.37 -7.91
N TYR A 192 -11.87 -20.61 -7.55
CA TYR A 192 -10.85 -21.51 -7.08
C TYR A 192 -10.97 -22.90 -7.67
N VAL A 193 -9.85 -23.61 -7.63
CA VAL A 193 -9.72 -24.97 -8.11
C VAL A 193 -9.21 -25.86 -6.97
N THR A 194 -9.86 -27.02 -6.78
CA THR A 194 -9.41 -28.07 -5.86
C THR A 194 -8.79 -29.22 -6.65
N PRO A 195 -7.47 -29.46 -6.54
CA PRO A 195 -6.80 -30.44 -7.38
C PRO A 195 -7.12 -31.91 -7.05
N ASN A 196 -7.74 -32.19 -5.89
CA ASN A 196 -8.01 -33.55 -5.41
C ASN A 196 -9.40 -34.11 -5.79
N ASN A 197 -10.25 -33.32 -6.44
CA ASN A 197 -11.57 -33.79 -6.86
C ASN A 197 -11.48 -34.52 -8.20
N LYS A 198 -12.19 -35.66 -8.33
CA LYS A 198 -12.25 -36.51 -9.55
C LYS A 198 -12.70 -35.77 -10.83
N LYS A 199 -13.13 -34.51 -10.70
CA LYS A 199 -13.29 -33.50 -11.75
C LYS A 199 -12.78 -32.18 -11.20
N THR A 200 -11.73 -31.64 -11.80
CA THR A 200 -11.15 -30.35 -11.44
C THR A 200 -11.96 -29.25 -12.12
N THR A 201 -12.78 -28.54 -11.36
CA THR A 201 -13.66 -27.50 -11.90
C THR A 201 -13.38 -26.17 -11.23
N LEU A 202 -13.28 -25.10 -12.00
CA LEU A 202 -13.29 -23.74 -11.45
C LEU A 202 -14.71 -23.41 -10.98
N VAL A 203 -14.82 -22.98 -9.72
CA VAL A 203 -16.08 -22.55 -9.08
C VAL A 203 -16.09 -21.03 -8.94
N ILE A 204 -17.03 -20.37 -9.61
CA ILE A 204 -17.20 -18.90 -9.59
C ILE A 204 -18.52 -18.50 -8.89
N PRO A 205 -18.51 -17.53 -7.95
CA PRO A 205 -19.74 -16.97 -7.35
C PRO A 205 -20.64 -16.22 -8.32
N GLU A 206 -21.95 -16.51 -8.30
CA GLU A 206 -22.98 -15.64 -8.89
C GLU A 206 -24.30 -15.74 -8.09
N GLY A 207 -24.46 -14.90 -7.06
CA GLY A 207 -25.72 -14.79 -6.30
C GLY A 207 -26.10 -16.08 -5.56
N LYS A 208 -27.14 -16.78 -6.03
CA LYS A 208 -27.59 -18.07 -5.47
C LYS A 208 -27.10 -19.29 -6.26
N SER A 209 -26.23 -19.06 -7.23
CA SER A 209 -25.71 -20.07 -8.15
C SER A 209 -24.20 -19.95 -8.30
N PHE A 210 -23.58 -20.96 -8.91
CA PHE A 210 -22.16 -20.96 -9.23
C PHE A 210 -21.96 -21.43 -10.66
N TYR A 211 -20.98 -20.84 -11.35
CA TYR A 211 -20.51 -21.40 -12.62
C TYR A 211 -19.45 -22.44 -12.35
N ILE A 212 -19.65 -23.61 -12.97
CA ILE A 212 -18.67 -24.67 -13.05
C ILE A 212 -18.03 -24.59 -14.43
N PHE A 213 -16.75 -24.24 -14.48
CA PHE A 213 -15.95 -24.38 -15.69
C PHE A 213 -15.25 -25.73 -15.64
N ASN A 214 -15.66 -26.64 -16.53
CA ASN A 214 -15.01 -27.95 -16.70
C ASN A 214 -13.77 -27.87 -17.60
N ASP A 215 -13.67 -26.82 -18.41
CA ASP A 215 -12.55 -26.48 -19.29
C ASP A 215 -12.47 -24.96 -19.48
N ASN A 216 -11.44 -24.49 -20.20
CA ASN A 216 -11.29 -23.08 -20.60
C ASN A 216 -11.23 -22.06 -19.45
N PHE A 217 -10.52 -22.41 -18.38
CA PHE A 217 -10.13 -21.47 -17.33
C PHE A 217 -8.61 -21.36 -17.22
N GLU A 218 -8.16 -20.35 -16.48
CA GLU A 218 -6.75 -20.04 -16.28
C GLU A 218 -6.37 -20.12 -14.79
N ILE A 219 -5.15 -20.56 -14.50
CA ILE A 219 -4.53 -20.56 -13.18
C ILE A 219 -3.50 -19.45 -13.11
N LEU A 220 -3.46 -18.74 -11.98
CA LEU A 220 -2.41 -17.76 -11.70
C LEU A 220 -1.13 -18.48 -11.28
N VAL A 221 -0.01 -18.19 -11.94
CA VAL A 221 1.31 -18.70 -11.58
C VAL A 221 2.34 -17.57 -11.47
N GLY A 222 3.36 -17.84 -10.67
CA GLY A 222 4.57 -17.03 -10.53
C GLY A 222 5.31 -17.35 -9.23
N PRO A 223 6.47 -16.71 -9.00
CA PRO A 223 7.30 -16.96 -7.82
C PRO A 223 6.52 -16.75 -6.53
N SER A 224 6.39 -17.80 -5.71
CA SER A 224 5.54 -17.78 -4.52
C SER A 224 5.95 -16.73 -3.48
N ASP A 225 7.23 -16.37 -3.45
CA ASP A 225 7.79 -15.35 -2.58
C ASP A 225 7.50 -13.92 -3.06
N HIS A 226 6.95 -13.70 -4.25
CA HIS A 226 6.55 -12.37 -4.71
C HIS A 226 5.07 -12.05 -4.42
N PHE A 227 4.25 -13.06 -4.15
CA PHE A 227 2.85 -12.89 -3.79
C PHE A 227 2.70 -12.74 -2.29
N TYR A 228 1.78 -11.90 -1.82
CA TYR A 228 1.41 -11.81 -0.39
C TYR A 228 -0.01 -11.30 -0.18
N TRP A 229 -0.60 -11.56 0.98
CA TRP A 229 -1.95 -11.11 1.33
C TRP A 229 -1.88 -9.83 2.16
N GLN A 230 -2.64 -8.81 1.79
CA GLN A 230 -2.65 -7.53 2.50
C GLN A 230 -4.08 -7.04 2.72
N LYS A 231 -4.39 -6.59 3.94
CA LYS A 231 -5.62 -5.82 4.18
C LYS A 231 -5.53 -4.46 3.51
N ILE A 232 -6.51 -4.13 2.68
CA ILE A 232 -6.57 -2.85 1.98
C ILE A 232 -7.90 -2.12 2.27
N ASN A 233 -7.88 -0.80 2.14
CA ASN A 233 -9.04 0.08 2.17
C ASN A 233 -8.82 1.25 1.19
N LYS A 234 -9.81 2.15 1.04
CA LYS A 234 -9.74 3.31 0.12
C LYS A 234 -8.54 4.23 0.32
N ASN A 235 -7.93 4.22 1.51
CA ASN A 235 -6.78 5.05 1.85
C ASN A 235 -5.44 4.30 1.78
N THR A 236 -5.45 3.00 1.43
CA THR A 236 -4.23 2.21 1.32
C THR A 236 -3.37 2.72 0.17
N LYS A 237 -2.18 3.22 0.49
CA LYS A 237 -1.14 3.57 -0.48
C LYS A 237 -0.30 2.32 -0.77
N LEU A 238 -0.12 1.99 -2.04
CA LEU A 238 0.77 0.91 -2.47
C LEU A 238 2.21 1.41 -2.55
N LYS A 239 3.17 0.54 -2.24
CA LYS A 239 4.59 0.86 -2.43
C LYS A 239 4.97 0.85 -3.90
N ASP A 240 6.07 1.54 -4.22
CA ASP A 240 6.74 1.38 -5.50
C ASP A 240 7.16 -0.08 -5.69
N GLY A 241 6.86 -0.63 -6.88
CA GLY A 241 7.08 -2.03 -7.20
C GLY A 241 6.10 -3.01 -6.54
N HIS A 242 5.02 -2.52 -5.90
CA HIS A 242 3.95 -3.36 -5.38
C HIS A 242 2.62 -3.05 -6.08
N GLN A 243 1.87 -4.08 -6.42
CA GLN A 243 0.61 -3.95 -7.13
C GLN A 243 -0.45 -4.93 -6.61
N ILE A 244 -1.72 -4.52 -6.71
CA ILE A 244 -2.85 -5.44 -6.49
C ILE A 244 -2.91 -6.38 -7.70
N VAL A 245 -2.99 -7.69 -7.43
CA VAL A 245 -3.18 -8.67 -8.50
C VAL A 245 -4.60 -8.56 -9.03
N ILE A 246 -4.72 -8.21 -10.32
CA ILE A 246 -6.00 -8.07 -11.00
C ILE A 246 -6.44 -9.45 -11.50
N GLY A 247 -7.53 -9.94 -10.91
CA GLY A 247 -8.17 -11.19 -11.27
C GLY A 247 -8.98 -11.13 -12.55
N GLY A 248 -9.53 -9.96 -12.85
CA GLY A 248 -10.37 -9.76 -14.01
C GLY A 248 -11.11 -8.43 -13.97
N TYR A 249 -12.20 -8.38 -14.72
CA TYR A 249 -13.08 -7.23 -14.83
C TYR A 249 -14.53 -7.68 -14.70
N ASP A 250 -15.34 -6.88 -14.00
CA ASP A 250 -16.79 -7.08 -13.98
C ASP A 250 -17.41 -6.71 -15.34
N PRO A 251 -18.69 -7.02 -15.60
CA PRO A 251 -19.36 -6.68 -16.85
C PRO A 251 -19.42 -5.18 -17.16
N PHE A 252 -19.13 -4.32 -16.19
CA PHE A 252 -19.09 -2.87 -16.33
C PHE A 252 -17.67 -2.34 -16.55
N GLY A 253 -16.66 -3.22 -16.61
CA GLY A 253 -15.26 -2.87 -16.80
C GLY A 253 -14.52 -2.46 -15.53
N ASN A 254 -15.09 -2.65 -14.34
CA ASN A 254 -14.38 -2.39 -13.09
C ASN A 254 -13.37 -3.50 -12.80
N LYS A 255 -12.18 -3.12 -12.32
CA LYS A 255 -11.14 -4.08 -11.91
C LYS A 255 -11.58 -4.88 -10.70
N ILE A 256 -11.41 -6.20 -10.78
CA ILE A 256 -11.66 -7.16 -9.71
C ILE A 256 -10.32 -7.62 -9.12
N GLY A 257 -10.15 -7.46 -7.81
CA GLY A 257 -9.03 -8.01 -7.05
C GLY A 257 -9.35 -9.40 -6.50
N ILE A 258 -8.30 -10.17 -6.23
CA ILE A 258 -8.42 -11.49 -5.60
C ILE A 258 -8.44 -11.30 -4.09
N ALA A 259 -9.50 -11.72 -3.43
CA ALA A 259 -9.66 -11.63 -1.99
C ALA A 259 -9.45 -12.99 -1.31
N LYS A 260 -8.93 -12.95 -0.09
CA LYS A 260 -8.88 -14.06 0.86
C LYS A 260 -9.80 -13.74 2.02
N CYS A 261 -10.84 -14.55 2.17
CA CYS A 261 -11.90 -14.39 3.16
C CYS A 261 -11.77 -15.49 4.22
N ASN A 262 -11.91 -15.15 5.50
CA ASN A 262 -11.93 -16.13 6.58
C ASN A 262 -13.38 -16.39 7.02
N TYR A 263 -13.77 -17.66 7.08
CA TYR A 263 -15.02 -18.12 7.66
C TYR A 263 -14.78 -19.39 8.48
N GLU A 264 -15.18 -19.39 9.76
CA GLU A 264 -15.01 -20.53 10.68
C GLU A 264 -13.60 -21.15 10.70
N ASN A 265 -12.56 -20.31 10.67
CA ASN A 265 -11.15 -20.72 10.62
C ASN A 265 -10.71 -21.43 9.33
N MET A 266 -11.51 -21.35 8.27
CA MET A 266 -11.13 -21.72 6.91
C MET A 266 -11.01 -20.47 6.04
N TYR A 267 -10.10 -20.53 5.08
CA TYR A 267 -9.89 -19.51 4.07
C TYR A 267 -10.52 -19.91 2.74
N TYR A 268 -11.21 -18.94 2.15
CA TYR A 268 -11.85 -19.03 0.85
C TYR A 268 -11.37 -17.90 -0.04
N PHE A 269 -11.26 -18.17 -1.33
CA PHE A 269 -11.06 -17.11 -2.31
C PHE A 269 -12.37 -16.39 -2.57
N GLY A 270 -12.26 -15.08 -2.71
CA GLY A 270 -13.34 -14.20 -3.09
C GLY A 270 -12.93 -13.21 -4.17
N GLU A 271 -13.91 -12.47 -4.65
CA GLU A 271 -13.74 -11.34 -5.55
C GLU A 271 -14.00 -10.04 -4.80
N ILE A 272 -13.22 -9.00 -5.11
CA ILE A 272 -13.47 -7.66 -4.59
C ILE A 272 -13.43 -6.62 -5.69
N ASN A 273 -14.43 -5.75 -5.72
CA ASN A 273 -14.45 -4.60 -6.62
C ASN A 273 -13.49 -3.51 -6.10
N LEU A 274 -12.41 -3.25 -6.85
CA LEU A 274 -11.34 -2.35 -6.42
C LEU A 274 -11.72 -0.86 -6.47
N SER A 275 -12.80 -0.47 -7.15
CA SER A 275 -13.30 0.91 -7.07
C SER A 275 -14.13 1.16 -5.81
N LYS A 276 -14.65 0.08 -5.21
CA LYS A 276 -15.50 0.14 -4.01
C LYS A 276 -14.73 -0.20 -2.75
N LEU A 277 -14.01 -1.33 -2.70
CA LEU A 277 -13.30 -1.80 -1.50
C LEU A 277 -14.18 -1.90 -0.24
N ASP A 278 -15.49 -2.16 -0.40
CA ASP A 278 -16.44 -2.18 0.72
C ASP A 278 -16.48 -3.56 1.40
N TYR A 279 -16.64 -4.63 0.61
CA TYR A 279 -16.64 -6.03 1.04
C TYR A 279 -16.12 -6.94 -0.07
N ALA A 280 -15.60 -8.10 0.30
CA ALA A 280 -15.27 -9.18 -0.62
C ALA A 280 -16.42 -10.19 -0.69
N THR A 281 -16.76 -10.61 -1.90
CA THR A 281 -17.75 -11.66 -2.17
C THR A 281 -17.03 -13.00 -2.25
N TYR A 282 -17.48 -14.01 -1.51
CA TYR A 282 -16.91 -15.36 -1.54
C TYR A 282 -18.00 -16.43 -1.37
N MET A 283 -17.65 -17.70 -1.57
CA MET A 283 -18.56 -18.83 -1.31
C MET A 283 -17.90 -19.87 -0.41
N HIS A 284 -18.70 -20.43 0.49
CA HIS A 284 -18.34 -21.60 1.28
C HIS A 284 -19.50 -22.62 1.24
N GLY A 285 -19.18 -23.91 1.21
CA GLY A 285 -20.16 -25.00 1.08
C GLY A 285 -20.32 -25.47 -0.38
N ALA A 286 -19.76 -26.64 -0.68
CA ALA A 286 -19.78 -27.23 -2.01
C ALA A 286 -20.45 -28.62 -1.99
N THR A 287 -21.72 -28.70 -1.58
CA THR A 287 -22.51 -29.92 -1.75
C THR A 287 -24.02 -29.59 -1.79
N GLY A 288 -24.53 -29.04 -2.90
CA GLY A 288 -25.97 -28.86 -3.09
C GLY A 288 -26.36 -27.78 -4.09
N SER A 289 -27.64 -27.77 -4.47
CA SER A 289 -28.26 -26.78 -5.38
C SER A 289 -28.48 -25.40 -4.75
N GLU A 290 -27.99 -25.17 -3.52
CA GLU A 290 -28.10 -23.90 -2.80
C GLU A 290 -26.71 -23.49 -2.30
N SER A 291 -25.95 -22.80 -3.15
CA SER A 291 -24.76 -22.06 -2.74
C SER A 291 -25.14 -20.60 -2.53
N ASN A 292 -24.91 -20.05 -1.34
CA ASN A 292 -25.13 -18.63 -1.10
C ASN A 292 -23.84 -17.85 -1.33
N GLU A 293 -23.95 -16.70 -1.99
CA GLU A 293 -22.94 -15.67 -1.98
C GLU A 293 -22.82 -15.07 -0.57
N TYR A 294 -21.61 -15.04 -0.03
CA TYR A 294 -21.32 -14.45 1.27
C TYR A 294 -20.47 -13.20 1.10
N HIS A 295 -20.72 -12.21 1.96
CA HIS A 295 -19.93 -11.00 2.03
C HIS A 295 -19.00 -11.06 3.25
N SER A 296 -17.71 -10.86 3.03
CA SER A 296 -16.73 -10.66 4.08
C SER A 296 -16.32 -9.20 4.11
N TYR A 297 -16.43 -8.58 5.29
CA TYR A 297 -15.83 -7.27 5.58
C TYR A 297 -14.41 -7.38 6.14
N ASN A 298 -13.97 -8.60 6.46
CA ASN A 298 -12.63 -8.90 6.94
C ASN A 298 -11.95 -9.79 5.90
N TYR A 299 -11.40 -9.13 4.89
CA TYR A 299 -10.70 -9.76 3.77
C TYR A 299 -9.28 -9.22 3.65
N GLU A 300 -8.43 -10.01 3.03
CA GLU A 300 -7.11 -9.61 2.54
C GLU A 300 -7.14 -9.66 1.00
N VAL A 301 -6.35 -8.84 0.34
CA VAL A 301 -6.25 -8.82 -1.13
C VAL A 301 -4.88 -9.35 -1.54
N LEU A 302 -4.84 -10.11 -2.63
CA LEU A 302 -3.60 -10.63 -3.18
C LEU A 302 -2.80 -9.50 -3.80
N MET A 303 -1.57 -9.38 -3.32
CA MET A 303 -0.59 -8.42 -3.77
C MET A 303 0.54 -9.14 -4.48
N TYR A 304 1.19 -8.43 -5.40
CA TYR A 304 2.44 -8.83 -6.04
C TYR A 304 3.50 -7.76 -5.77
N SER A 305 4.74 -8.19 -5.54
CA SER A 305 5.91 -7.32 -5.43
C SER A 305 6.94 -7.68 -6.49
N ASP A 306 7.63 -6.68 -7.04
CA ASP A 306 8.76 -6.90 -7.95
C ASP A 306 9.96 -7.55 -7.25
N GLU A 307 10.03 -7.48 -5.92
CA GLU A 307 11.09 -8.08 -5.09
C GLU A 307 10.52 -9.20 -4.19
N PRO A 308 11.29 -10.27 -3.89
CA PRO A 308 10.86 -11.32 -2.98
C PRO A 308 10.44 -10.79 -1.59
N VAL A 309 9.21 -11.09 -1.21
CA VAL A 309 8.62 -10.87 0.11
C VAL A 309 8.76 -12.13 0.95
N LYS A 310 9.82 -12.23 1.75
CA LYS A 310 9.93 -13.29 2.78
C LYS A 310 8.81 -13.12 3.82
N GLN A 311 7.82 -14.00 3.78
CA GLN A 311 6.66 -13.96 4.67
C GLN A 311 6.93 -14.61 6.04
N LEU A 312 6.08 -14.26 7.01
CA LEU A 312 5.93 -14.99 8.27
C LEU A 312 5.28 -16.34 7.99
N GLU A 313 5.88 -17.43 8.49
CA GLU A 313 5.36 -18.78 8.31
C GLU A 313 5.51 -19.60 9.60
N TRP A 314 4.57 -20.51 9.86
CA TRP A 314 4.72 -21.57 10.86
C TRP A 314 5.10 -22.87 10.14
N LYS A 315 6.30 -23.38 10.40
CA LYS A 315 6.82 -24.60 9.78
C LYS A 315 6.76 -25.78 10.72
N LYS A 316 6.14 -26.87 10.29
CA LYS A 316 6.09 -28.12 11.04
C LYS A 316 7.50 -28.58 11.42
N TRP A 317 7.67 -28.96 12.69
CA TRP A 317 8.94 -29.46 13.21
C TRP A 317 9.31 -30.80 12.56
N ASP A 318 10.50 -30.84 11.97
CA ASP A 318 11.06 -32.02 11.29
C ASP A 318 12.32 -32.57 12.00
N GLY A 319 12.73 -31.99 13.13
CA GLY A 319 13.97 -32.33 13.84
C GLY A 319 15.11 -31.33 13.63
N THR A 320 14.96 -30.39 12.69
CA THR A 320 15.94 -29.37 12.33
C THR A 320 15.38 -27.96 12.50
N PHE A 321 16.23 -27.02 12.91
CA PHE A 321 15.83 -25.62 13.05
C PHE A 321 16.04 -24.89 11.72
N PRO A 322 15.00 -24.23 11.19
CA PRO A 322 15.16 -23.33 10.05
C PRO A 322 16.15 -22.20 10.36
N SER A 323 16.93 -21.80 9.35
CA SER A 323 17.93 -20.71 9.48
C SER A 323 17.29 -19.36 9.80
N ASP A 324 16.02 -19.19 9.44
CA ASP A 324 15.20 -18.00 9.59
C ASP A 324 14.17 -18.14 10.74
N ALA A 325 14.38 -19.08 11.68
CA ALA A 325 13.51 -19.17 12.84
C ALA A 325 13.63 -17.92 13.74
N VAL A 326 12.56 -17.59 14.49
CA VAL A 326 12.55 -16.43 15.39
C VAL A 326 13.16 -16.80 16.74
N TYR A 327 14.33 -16.24 17.06
CA TYR A 327 15.13 -16.60 18.25
C TYR A 327 15.13 -15.55 19.36
N ILE A 328 15.32 -16.03 20.59
CA ILE A 328 16.09 -15.35 21.63
C ILE A 328 17.41 -16.10 21.77
N LYS A 329 18.51 -15.44 21.38
CA LYS A 329 19.88 -15.99 21.49
C LYS A 329 20.57 -15.46 22.75
N ASN A 330 21.54 -16.23 23.25
CA ASN A 330 22.45 -15.81 24.32
C ASN A 330 21.71 -15.30 25.57
N ASN A 331 20.68 -16.04 25.99
CA ASN A 331 19.97 -15.73 27.21
C ASN A 331 20.93 -15.82 28.41
N ALA A 332 20.64 -15.13 29.52
CA ALA A 332 21.58 -15.05 30.65
C ALA A 332 21.93 -16.42 31.27
N ASN A 333 21.04 -17.41 31.13
CA ASN A 333 21.24 -18.80 31.51
C ASN A 333 22.04 -19.63 30.47
N GLY A 334 22.57 -19.00 29.42
CA GLY A 334 23.31 -19.66 28.34
C GLY A 334 22.45 -20.40 27.31
N LYS A 335 21.12 -20.39 27.46
CA LYS A 335 20.21 -21.07 26.54
C LYS A 335 19.81 -20.17 25.37
N SER A 336 19.39 -20.81 24.28
CA SER A 336 18.72 -20.15 23.16
C SER A 336 17.35 -20.77 22.97
N TYR A 337 16.37 -19.92 22.68
CA TYR A 337 14.98 -20.30 22.53
C TYR A 337 14.43 -19.87 21.18
N VAL A 338 13.58 -20.71 20.58
CA VAL A 338 12.85 -20.42 19.36
C VAL A 338 11.37 -20.32 19.65
N VAL A 339 10.64 -19.45 18.95
CA VAL A 339 9.18 -19.40 19.03
C VAL A 339 8.59 -20.64 18.39
N GLY A 340 7.81 -21.42 19.15
CA GLY A 340 7.03 -22.54 18.63
C GLY A 340 5.63 -22.57 19.19
N HIS A 341 4.76 -23.35 18.58
CA HIS A 341 3.39 -23.57 19.07
C HIS A 341 2.91 -24.98 18.75
N ALA A 342 1.91 -25.45 19.51
CA ALA A 342 1.31 -26.77 19.32
C ALA A 342 -0.18 -26.74 19.62
N ASN A 343 -0.91 -27.69 19.02
CA ASN A 343 -2.28 -27.97 19.43
C ASN A 343 -2.27 -28.67 20.79
N TYR A 344 -3.02 -28.13 21.75
CA TYR A 344 -3.19 -28.76 23.05
C TYR A 344 -4.60 -28.47 23.59
N LYS A 345 -5.33 -29.54 23.94
CA LYS A 345 -6.69 -29.47 24.52
C LYS A 345 -7.68 -28.57 23.76
N GLY A 346 -7.65 -28.64 22.43
CA GLY A 346 -8.58 -27.91 21.57
C GLY A 346 -8.22 -26.44 21.34
N GLY A 347 -7.07 -25.99 21.85
CA GLY A 347 -6.46 -24.71 21.52
C GLY A 347 -5.12 -24.89 20.81
N ILE A 348 -4.56 -23.79 20.33
CA ILE A 348 -3.19 -23.69 19.83
C ILE A 348 -2.44 -22.77 20.78
N HIS A 349 -1.34 -23.26 21.37
CA HIS A 349 -0.60 -22.52 22.39
C HIS A 349 0.86 -22.36 21.97
N CYS A 350 1.34 -21.11 21.99
CA CYS A 350 2.73 -20.78 21.75
C CYS A 350 3.58 -20.82 23.02
N GLY A 351 4.87 -20.99 22.83
CA GLY A 351 5.87 -21.09 23.88
C GLY A 351 7.30 -21.08 23.33
N TYR A 352 8.24 -21.60 24.10
CA TYR A 352 9.64 -21.67 23.71
C TYR A 352 10.06 -23.10 23.34
N VAL A 353 10.81 -23.24 22.26
CA VAL A 353 11.58 -24.45 21.97
C VAL A 353 13.01 -24.24 22.44
N ASP A 354 13.46 -25.07 23.38
CA ASP A 354 14.87 -25.07 23.81
C ASP A 354 15.72 -25.71 22.71
N VAL A 355 16.64 -24.93 22.15
CA VAL A 355 17.48 -25.37 21.01
C VAL A 355 18.32 -26.60 21.36
N ALA A 356 18.76 -26.73 22.61
CA ALA A 356 19.57 -27.87 23.04
C ALA A 356 18.73 -29.14 23.21
N SER A 357 17.55 -29.03 23.82
CA SER A 357 16.69 -30.19 24.09
C SER A 357 15.76 -30.56 22.93
N LYS A 358 15.52 -29.61 22.01
CA LYS A 358 14.59 -29.72 20.87
C LYS A 358 13.13 -29.97 21.27
N LYS A 359 12.74 -29.57 22.47
CA LYS A 359 11.38 -29.72 22.99
C LYS A 359 10.69 -28.36 23.08
N LEU A 360 9.43 -28.31 22.67
CA LEU A 360 8.56 -27.15 22.87
C LEU A 360 7.98 -27.20 24.30
N THR A 361 8.10 -26.10 25.02
CA THR A 361 7.43 -25.88 26.30
C THR A 361 6.33 -24.82 26.15
N ILE A 362 5.10 -25.16 26.51
CA ILE A 362 3.95 -24.25 26.56
C ILE A 362 3.40 -24.14 27.99
N SER A 363 2.67 -23.07 28.28
CA SER A 363 1.94 -22.92 29.54
C SER A 363 0.44 -23.23 29.35
N TYR A 364 -0.13 -24.00 30.27
CA TYR A 364 -1.56 -24.31 30.25
C TYR A 364 -2.09 -24.73 31.62
N GLY A 365 -3.15 -24.07 32.08
CA GLY A 365 -3.94 -24.50 33.23
C GLY A 365 -3.12 -24.60 34.53
N GLY A 366 -2.21 -23.65 34.75
CA GLY A 366 -1.34 -23.63 35.93
C GLY A 366 -0.09 -24.50 35.80
N LYS A 367 0.15 -25.14 34.65
CA LYS A 367 1.23 -26.13 34.47
C LYS A 367 2.13 -25.82 33.27
N GLU A 368 3.37 -26.27 33.37
CA GLU A 368 4.28 -26.43 32.25
C GLU A 368 3.91 -27.71 31.48
N ILE A 369 3.78 -27.61 30.16
CA ILE A 369 3.51 -28.74 29.28
C ILE A 369 4.65 -28.84 28.26
N ILE A 370 5.22 -30.04 28.11
CA ILE A 370 6.33 -30.33 27.21
C ILE A 370 5.81 -31.12 26.02
N CYS A 371 5.99 -30.58 24.82
CA CYS A 371 5.64 -31.19 23.54
C CYS A 371 6.94 -31.62 22.82
N GLU A 372 7.11 -32.93 22.64
CA GLU A 372 8.31 -33.49 21.98
C GLU A 372 8.16 -33.65 20.46
N LYS A 373 6.92 -33.61 19.98
CA LYS A 373 6.55 -33.78 18.57
C LYS A 373 5.28 -32.99 18.25
N ASP A 374 4.93 -32.92 16.96
CA ASP A 374 3.68 -32.34 16.47
C ASP A 374 3.50 -30.85 16.85
N PHE A 375 4.60 -30.10 16.78
CA PHE A 375 4.64 -28.65 16.94
C PHE A 375 5.20 -27.98 15.70
N GLU A 376 5.05 -26.67 15.60
CA GLU A 376 5.56 -25.85 14.49
C GLU A 376 6.46 -24.72 15.03
N ILE A 377 7.39 -24.28 14.19
CA ILE A 377 8.38 -23.24 14.45
C ILE A 377 8.01 -21.98 13.68
N LEU A 378 8.05 -20.82 14.33
CA LEU A 378 7.87 -19.55 13.64
C LEU A 378 9.13 -19.20 12.84
N THR A 379 8.96 -18.97 11.56
CA THR A 379 10.01 -18.54 10.63
C THR A 379 9.69 -17.23 9.95
N GLY A 380 10.72 -16.47 9.61
CA GLY A 380 10.66 -15.27 8.80
C GLY A 380 11.94 -14.44 8.96
N SER A 381 12.13 -13.46 8.09
CA SER A 381 13.30 -12.57 8.17
C SER A 381 13.35 -11.87 9.54
N PRO A 382 14.47 -11.94 10.29
CA PRO A 382 14.58 -11.33 11.63
C PRO A 382 14.25 -9.84 11.66
N ASP A 383 14.54 -9.12 10.58
CA ASP A 383 14.28 -7.68 10.45
C ASP A 383 12.79 -7.32 10.36
N LEU A 384 11.93 -8.32 10.13
CA LEU A 384 10.48 -8.15 10.09
C LEU A 384 9.83 -8.35 11.46
N PHE A 385 10.60 -8.67 12.51
CA PHE A 385 10.05 -8.89 13.84
C PHE A 385 10.51 -7.82 14.83
N GLU A 386 9.60 -7.37 15.68
CA GLU A 386 9.90 -6.48 16.81
C GLU A 386 9.20 -6.96 18.06
N TRP A 387 9.89 -6.88 19.20
CA TRP A 387 9.27 -7.05 20.51
C TRP A 387 8.86 -5.69 21.05
N LYS A 388 7.57 -5.53 21.39
CA LYS A 388 7.05 -4.25 21.86
C LYS A 388 6.18 -4.42 23.10
N LYS A 389 6.22 -3.43 24.01
CA LYS A 389 5.28 -3.37 25.13
C LYS A 389 3.89 -3.01 24.60
N ILE A 390 2.97 -3.97 24.69
CA ILE A 390 1.58 -3.83 24.24
C ILE A 390 0.66 -3.96 25.44
N ASP A 391 -0.26 -3.02 25.57
CA ASP A 391 -1.30 -2.98 26.59
C ASP A 391 -2.66 -2.63 25.97
N LYS A 392 -3.72 -2.57 26.78
CA LYS A 392 -5.08 -2.27 26.29
C LYS A 392 -5.19 -0.90 25.61
N SER A 393 -4.36 0.07 25.98
CA SER A 393 -4.41 1.44 25.44
C SER A 393 -3.81 1.53 24.03
N ASN A 394 -2.77 0.75 23.75
CA ASN A 394 -2.05 0.82 22.47
C ASN A 394 -2.31 -0.37 21.53
N LYS A 395 -2.95 -1.45 22.00
CA LYS A 395 -3.28 -2.65 21.21
C LYS A 395 -3.91 -2.32 19.85
N SER A 396 -4.85 -1.39 19.82
CA SER A 396 -5.57 -1.01 18.60
C SER A 396 -4.64 -0.45 17.53
N SER A 397 -3.56 0.24 17.91
CA SER A 397 -2.57 0.78 16.97
C SER A 397 -1.75 -0.33 16.29
N TYR A 398 -1.60 -1.49 16.94
CA TYR A 398 -0.77 -2.60 16.46
C TYR A 398 -1.59 -3.84 16.07
N HIS A 399 -2.91 -3.75 16.01
CA HIS A 399 -3.80 -4.91 15.89
C HIS A 399 -3.53 -5.79 14.66
N ASN A 400 -3.02 -5.21 13.56
CA ASN A 400 -2.66 -5.94 12.34
C ASN A 400 -1.22 -6.47 12.35
N GLN A 401 -0.37 -6.01 13.26
CA GLN A 401 1.03 -6.43 13.36
C GLN A 401 1.25 -7.52 14.40
N ILE A 402 0.37 -7.67 15.39
CA ILE A 402 0.55 -8.66 16.46
C ILE A 402 0.64 -10.07 15.87
N VAL A 403 1.75 -10.76 16.14
CA VAL A 403 1.91 -12.17 15.76
C VAL A 403 1.02 -13.04 16.63
N ILE A 404 0.06 -13.69 15.99
CA ILE A 404 -0.85 -14.63 16.63
C ILE A 404 -0.11 -15.96 16.80
N GLY A 405 0.16 -16.32 18.06
CA GLY A 405 0.78 -17.59 18.45
C GLY A 405 -0.22 -18.74 18.59
N GLY A 406 -1.51 -18.44 18.53
CA GLY A 406 -2.59 -19.43 18.57
C GLY A 406 -3.87 -18.88 19.18
N ASN A 407 -4.66 -19.77 19.76
CA ASN A 407 -5.95 -19.46 20.39
C ASN A 407 -6.27 -20.44 21.53
N GLU A 408 -6.99 -19.96 22.53
CA GLU A 408 -7.62 -20.80 23.54
C GLU A 408 -8.76 -21.64 22.92
N SER A 409 -9.23 -22.66 23.64
CA SER A 409 -10.29 -23.57 23.16
C SER A 409 -11.65 -22.87 22.95
N ASN A 410 -11.84 -21.69 23.56
CA ASN A 410 -13.01 -20.83 23.36
C ASN A 410 -12.82 -19.79 22.23
N GLY A 411 -11.73 -19.89 21.46
CA GLY A 411 -11.43 -19.01 20.32
C GLY A 411 -10.73 -17.70 20.68
N VAL A 412 -10.41 -17.42 21.95
CA VAL A 412 -9.67 -16.21 22.34
C VAL A 412 -8.25 -16.27 21.76
N LYS A 413 -7.85 -15.24 21.02
CA LYS A 413 -6.54 -15.17 20.36
C LYS A 413 -5.40 -14.95 21.37
N LEU A 414 -4.29 -15.64 21.13
CA LEU A 414 -3.07 -15.57 21.91
C LEU A 414 -1.95 -14.91 21.11
N GLY A 415 -1.33 -13.88 21.67
CA GLY A 415 -0.12 -13.27 21.14
C GLY A 415 1.13 -14.01 21.61
N VAL A 416 2.20 -14.00 20.81
CA VAL A 416 3.52 -14.49 21.26
C VAL A 416 4.12 -13.47 22.22
N ALA A 417 4.43 -13.90 23.45
CA ALA A 417 4.97 -13.05 24.50
C ALA A 417 6.44 -13.37 24.78
N LYS A 418 7.28 -12.35 24.94
CA LYS A 418 8.62 -12.46 25.52
C LYS A 418 8.57 -11.97 26.96
N CYS A 419 8.70 -12.91 27.88
CA CYS A 419 8.54 -12.72 29.32
C CYS A 419 9.92 -12.58 29.99
N LYS A 420 10.14 -11.52 30.76
CA LYS A 420 11.38 -11.33 31.54
C LYS A 420 11.23 -11.90 32.95
N SER A 421 12.18 -12.74 33.37
CA SER A 421 12.20 -13.35 34.71
C SER A 421 13.63 -13.64 35.16
N ASN A 422 14.05 -13.09 36.31
CA ASN A 422 15.39 -13.29 36.88
C ASN A 422 16.53 -13.11 35.85
N ASN A 423 16.53 -11.98 35.12
CA ASN A 423 17.43 -11.66 34.01
C ASN A 423 17.41 -12.60 32.79
N ASN A 424 16.52 -13.58 32.78
CA ASN A 424 16.29 -14.46 31.64
C ASN A 424 15.03 -14.04 30.89
N TYR A 425 15.01 -14.39 29.60
CA TYR A 425 13.82 -14.26 28.77
C TYR A 425 13.24 -15.62 28.41
N TYR A 426 11.93 -15.76 28.49
CA TYR A 426 11.18 -16.95 28.09
C TYR A 426 10.11 -16.56 27.07
N LEU A 427 9.88 -17.41 26.07
CA LEU A 427 8.80 -17.21 25.11
C LEU A 427 7.55 -17.91 25.60
N GLY A 428 6.41 -17.24 25.50
CA GLY A 428 5.15 -17.71 26.04
C GLY A 428 3.98 -17.13 25.27
N LYS A 429 2.83 -17.10 25.93
CA LYS A 429 1.58 -16.58 25.38
C LYS A 429 1.06 -15.39 26.17
N VAL A 430 0.27 -14.54 25.53
CA VAL A 430 -0.55 -13.53 26.21
C VAL A 430 -1.96 -13.57 25.65
N ASN A 431 -2.97 -13.51 26.54
CA ASN A 431 -4.36 -13.36 26.12
C ASN A 431 -4.58 -11.94 25.58
N LEU A 432 -4.92 -11.84 24.29
CA LEU A 432 -5.04 -10.53 23.64
C LEU A 432 -6.27 -9.73 24.10
N ASN A 433 -7.29 -10.34 24.71
CA ASN A 433 -8.43 -9.61 25.28
C ASN A 433 -8.06 -8.95 26.61
N ASP A 434 -7.18 -9.59 27.38
CA ASP A 434 -6.84 -9.14 28.73
C ASP A 434 -5.54 -8.35 28.78
N LEU A 435 -4.47 -8.79 28.10
CA LEU A 435 -3.14 -8.16 28.10
C LEU A 435 -2.59 -7.84 29.51
N ASN A 436 -3.04 -8.55 30.55
CA ASN A 436 -2.66 -8.26 31.94
C ASN A 436 -1.27 -8.82 32.30
N HIS A 437 -0.91 -9.96 31.73
CA HIS A 437 0.38 -10.63 31.92
C HIS A 437 0.62 -11.60 30.74
N GLY A 438 1.89 -11.84 30.42
CA GLY A 438 2.29 -13.01 29.64
C GLY A 438 2.39 -14.24 30.55
N SER A 439 2.29 -15.43 29.98
CA SER A 439 2.43 -16.70 30.70
C SER A 439 3.40 -17.62 29.97
N TYR A 440 4.26 -18.31 30.71
CA TYR A 440 5.22 -19.28 30.18
C TYR A 440 5.40 -20.47 31.13
N GLY A 441 5.83 -21.62 30.61
CA GLY A 441 6.04 -22.83 31.40
C GLY A 441 7.46 -22.89 31.97
N LEU A 442 7.61 -23.10 33.28
CA LEU A 442 8.90 -23.32 33.92
C LEU A 442 8.74 -24.11 35.23
N ASN A 443 9.62 -25.09 35.47
CA ASN A 443 9.67 -25.87 36.72
C ASN A 443 8.33 -26.52 37.09
N ASN A 444 7.68 -27.17 36.11
CA ASN A 444 6.37 -27.82 36.22
C ASN A 444 5.19 -26.87 36.51
N ARG A 445 5.36 -25.57 36.33
CA ARG A 445 4.33 -24.56 36.59
C ARG A 445 4.15 -23.61 35.41
N GLU A 446 2.94 -23.10 35.28
CA GLU A 446 2.68 -21.87 34.52
C GLU A 446 3.09 -20.68 35.37
N VAL A 447 3.89 -19.79 34.79
CA VAL A 447 4.43 -18.61 35.46
C VAL A 447 3.87 -17.38 34.76
N ASP A 448 3.19 -16.55 35.54
CA ASP A 448 2.71 -15.25 35.09
C ASP A 448 3.85 -14.22 35.09
N CYS A 449 3.92 -13.43 34.03
CA CYS A 449 4.94 -12.43 33.79
C CYS A 449 4.31 -11.09 33.47
N TYR A 450 4.50 -10.13 34.36
CA TYR A 450 4.01 -8.77 34.19
C TYR A 450 4.96 -7.87 33.39
N ASP A 451 6.24 -8.22 33.29
CA ASP A 451 7.22 -7.55 32.41
C ASP A 451 7.40 -8.37 31.13
N PHE A 452 6.44 -8.21 30.23
CA PHE A 452 6.42 -8.89 28.94
C PHE A 452 6.34 -7.92 27.76
N GLU A 453 6.81 -8.38 26.62
CA GLU A 453 6.67 -7.74 25.32
C GLU A 453 5.92 -8.69 24.38
N VAL A 454 5.19 -8.16 23.41
CA VAL A 454 4.46 -8.93 22.40
C VAL A 454 5.22 -8.86 21.08
N LEU A 455 5.30 -9.99 20.38
CA LEU A 455 5.91 -10.07 19.07
C LEU A 455 5.03 -9.39 18.02
N LEU A 456 5.60 -8.45 17.30
CA LEU A 456 5.01 -7.78 16.16
C LEU A 456 5.70 -8.23 14.88
N PHE A 457 4.92 -8.46 13.83
CA PHE A 457 5.38 -8.59 12.46
C PHE A 457 5.24 -7.23 11.77
N LYS A 458 6.38 -6.67 11.42
CA LYS A 458 6.49 -5.47 10.61
C LYS A 458 6.18 -5.84 9.18
N PHE A 459 5.05 -5.35 8.68
CA PHE A 459 5.00 -5.01 7.27
C PHE A 459 6.09 -3.97 7.06
N LYS A 460 6.88 -4.07 5.97
CA LYS A 460 8.00 -3.17 5.64
C LYS A 460 7.62 -1.66 5.57
N ASP A 461 6.40 -1.28 5.94
CA ASP A 461 5.79 0.05 5.86
C ASP A 461 5.39 0.68 7.21
N GLU A 462 5.64 0.02 8.35
CA GLU A 462 5.53 0.66 9.68
C GLU A 462 6.90 0.91 10.34
N VAL A 463 7.95 0.86 9.53
CA VAL A 463 9.20 1.53 9.85
C VAL A 463 9.05 2.97 9.33
N PRO A 464 9.06 4.01 10.18
CA PRO A 464 9.32 5.36 9.66
C PRO A 464 10.65 5.28 8.91
N GLU A 465 10.62 5.56 7.59
CA GLU A 465 11.74 5.54 6.63
C GLU A 465 13.07 5.05 7.20
N LYS A 466 13.46 3.80 6.85
CA LYS A 466 14.79 3.16 7.06
C LYS A 466 15.42 3.38 8.45
N PRO A 467 15.76 2.32 9.23
CA PRO A 467 16.78 2.48 10.25
C PRO A 467 18.08 2.81 9.48
N GLN A 468 18.50 4.07 9.52
CA GLN A 468 19.87 4.42 9.23
C GLN A 468 20.74 3.50 10.09
N GLU A 469 21.75 2.91 9.44
CA GLU A 469 22.76 2.03 9.99
C GLU A 469 23.01 2.34 11.48
N VAL A 470 22.89 1.31 12.33
CA VAL A 470 23.16 1.41 13.75
C VAL A 470 24.58 1.91 13.92
N SER A 471 24.72 3.22 14.08
CA SER A 471 25.98 3.85 14.38
C SER A 471 26.45 3.32 15.74
N SER A 472 27.68 2.80 15.77
CA SER A 472 28.37 2.42 17.00
C SER A 472 28.61 3.61 17.96
N VAL A 473 28.31 4.83 17.52
CA VAL A 473 28.53 6.09 18.22
C VAL A 473 27.37 6.38 19.17
N LYS A 474 27.61 6.28 20.49
CA LYS A 474 26.61 6.49 21.55
C LYS A 474 26.24 7.97 21.84
N SER A 475 27.01 8.94 21.35
CA SER A 475 26.84 10.37 21.63
C SER A 475 27.43 11.24 20.52
N MET A 476 26.95 12.47 20.34
CA MET A 476 27.53 13.43 19.38
C MET A 476 29.02 13.68 19.66
N LYS A 477 29.84 13.66 18.60
CA LYS A 477 31.28 13.98 18.62
C LYS A 477 31.73 14.58 17.28
N TRP A 478 32.81 15.35 17.32
CA TRP A 478 33.59 15.70 16.13
C TRP A 478 34.77 14.73 16.04
N ILE A 479 34.97 14.10 14.88
CA ILE A 479 36.06 13.13 14.65
C ILE A 479 36.96 13.65 13.54
N LYS A 480 38.28 13.62 13.77
CA LYS A 480 39.27 14.00 12.76
C LYS A 480 39.12 13.15 11.50
N TRP A 481 39.10 13.81 10.33
CA TRP A 481 39.04 13.15 9.04
C TRP A 481 40.28 12.31 8.77
N ASP A 482 40.08 11.04 8.41
CA ASP A 482 41.13 10.07 8.08
C ASP A 482 41.11 9.62 6.60
N GLY A 483 40.27 10.25 5.78
CA GLY A 483 40.04 9.87 4.39
C GLY A 483 38.86 8.93 4.19
N LYS A 484 38.18 8.49 5.26
CA LYS A 484 37.00 7.63 5.20
C LYS A 484 35.82 8.30 5.89
N ILE A 485 34.62 7.98 5.41
CA ILE A 485 33.39 8.47 6.03
C ILE A 485 33.16 7.70 7.34
N PRO A 486 33.13 8.38 8.50
CA PRO A 486 32.95 7.70 9.78
C PRO A 486 31.50 7.27 10.02
N ASP A 487 31.31 6.18 10.76
CA ASP A 487 29.99 5.70 11.18
C ASP A 487 29.21 6.78 11.93
N GLY A 488 27.95 6.97 11.57
CA GLY A 488 27.08 7.98 12.18
C GLY A 488 27.36 9.43 11.75
N ALA A 489 28.07 9.64 10.63
CA ALA A 489 28.17 10.97 10.03
C ALA A 489 26.78 11.58 9.75
N VAL A 490 26.66 12.91 9.86
CA VAL A 490 25.41 13.63 9.55
C VAL A 490 25.35 13.95 8.05
N TYR A 491 24.32 13.43 7.35
CA TYR A 491 24.19 13.50 5.90
C TYR A 491 23.07 14.43 5.41
N ILE A 492 23.27 14.98 4.20
CA ILE A 492 22.21 15.23 3.23
C ILE A 492 22.35 14.14 2.16
N LYS A 493 21.33 13.27 2.05
CA LYS A 493 21.18 12.30 0.97
C LYS A 493 20.14 12.82 -0.02
N ASP A 494 20.20 12.37 -1.26
CA ASP A 494 19.14 12.60 -2.26
C ASP A 494 18.94 14.07 -2.69
N ASN A 495 20.02 14.84 -2.82
CA ASN A 495 19.92 16.14 -3.51
C ASN A 495 19.52 15.95 -4.97
N GLN A 496 18.80 16.92 -5.54
CA GLN A 496 18.37 16.90 -6.95
C GLN A 496 19.55 16.83 -7.93
N ASN A 497 20.72 17.36 -7.54
CA ASN A 497 21.96 17.27 -8.29
C ASN A 497 22.68 15.90 -8.17
N GLY A 498 22.09 14.93 -7.47
CA GLY A 498 22.65 13.59 -7.24
C GLY A 498 23.79 13.55 -6.21
N LYS A 499 24.14 14.68 -5.58
CA LYS A 499 25.24 14.76 -4.61
C LYS A 499 24.80 14.39 -3.20
N THR A 500 25.73 13.79 -2.47
CA THR A 500 25.61 13.48 -1.04
C THR A 500 26.66 14.29 -0.29
N PHE A 501 26.22 14.92 0.79
CA PHE A 501 27.08 15.78 1.61
C PHE A 501 27.10 15.31 3.06
N ILE A 502 28.24 15.45 3.73
CA ILE A 502 28.36 15.32 5.20
C ILE A 502 28.84 16.62 5.84
N VAL A 503 28.54 16.81 7.12
CA VAL A 503 28.98 18.01 7.87
C VAL A 503 30.45 17.86 8.28
N GLY A 504 31.26 18.86 7.92
CA GLY A 504 32.63 18.98 8.42
C GLY A 504 32.94 20.36 8.99
N LYS A 505 33.98 20.47 9.80
CA LYS A 505 34.50 21.75 10.30
C LYS A 505 36.03 21.78 10.34
N VAL A 506 36.61 22.98 10.27
CA VAL A 506 38.06 23.17 10.27
C VAL A 506 38.44 24.51 10.92
N PRO A 507 39.59 24.58 11.62
CA PRO A 507 40.21 25.85 11.95
C PRO A 507 40.61 26.62 10.68
N TYR A 508 40.13 27.84 10.51
CA TYR A 508 40.45 28.67 9.36
C TYR A 508 40.45 30.15 9.76
N ASN A 509 41.51 30.88 9.39
CA ASN A 509 41.71 32.31 9.66
C ASN A 509 41.33 32.78 11.08
N ASN A 510 41.90 32.14 12.11
CA ASN A 510 41.63 32.39 13.54
C ASN A 510 40.21 32.07 14.03
N GLY A 511 39.36 31.49 13.18
CA GLY A 511 38.06 30.92 13.54
C GLY A 511 38.02 29.39 13.37
N ILE A 512 36.86 28.81 13.63
CA ILE A 512 36.50 27.43 13.29
C ILE A 512 35.23 27.52 12.45
N HIS A 513 35.28 27.00 11.23
CA HIS A 513 34.18 27.11 10.28
C HIS A 513 33.68 25.73 9.87
N CYS A 514 32.36 25.57 9.89
CA CYS A 514 31.69 24.39 9.36
C CYS A 514 31.22 24.59 7.92
N GLY A 515 30.98 23.47 7.24
CA GLY A 515 30.52 23.40 5.86
C GLY A 515 30.23 21.97 5.46
N TYR A 516 30.31 21.67 4.16
CA TYR A 516 30.01 20.34 3.63
C TYR A 516 31.23 19.64 3.03
N VAL A 517 31.25 18.32 3.14
CA VAL A 517 32.17 17.44 2.39
C VAL A 517 31.37 16.73 1.31
N ASP A 518 31.80 16.84 0.05
CA ASP A 518 31.23 16.08 -1.07
C ASP A 518 31.77 14.65 -1.06
N VAL A 519 30.90 13.70 -0.69
CA VAL A 519 31.25 12.27 -0.57
C VAL A 519 30.91 11.46 -1.81
N THR A 520 30.40 12.10 -2.87
CA THR A 520 30.11 11.41 -4.15
C THR A 520 31.31 11.34 -5.08
N THR A 521 32.34 12.12 -4.79
CA THR A 521 33.59 12.10 -5.55
C THR A 521 34.65 11.25 -4.85
N SER A 522 35.57 10.66 -5.62
CA SER A 522 36.74 9.97 -5.08
C SER A 522 37.72 10.91 -4.37
N ASN A 523 37.55 12.23 -4.52
CA ASN A 523 38.39 13.27 -3.94
C ASN A 523 37.58 14.09 -2.93
N MET A 524 37.22 13.42 -1.82
CA MET A 524 36.41 14.01 -0.75
C MET A 524 37.15 15.17 -0.09
N ARG A 525 36.56 16.37 -0.17
CA ARG A 525 37.11 17.63 0.35
C ARG A 525 36.05 18.40 1.11
N LEU A 526 36.44 19.09 2.16
CA LEU A 526 35.57 20.01 2.90
C LEU A 526 35.52 21.36 2.18
N PHE A 527 34.31 21.87 1.97
CA PHE A 527 34.04 23.20 1.45
C PHE A 527 33.46 24.06 2.57
N ILE A 528 34.13 25.18 2.86
CA ILE A 528 33.67 26.19 3.83
C ILE A 528 33.49 27.54 3.13
N SER A 529 32.62 28.37 3.68
CA SER A 529 32.46 29.75 3.23
C SER A 529 33.17 30.72 4.17
N TYR A 530 33.92 31.66 3.63
CA TYR A 530 34.59 32.70 4.40
C TYR A 530 34.87 33.91 3.52
N ASN A 531 34.60 35.12 4.05
CA ASN A 531 34.93 36.39 3.41
C ASN A 531 34.50 36.46 1.94
N HIS A 532 33.24 36.13 1.65
CA HIS A 532 32.65 36.14 0.31
C HIS A 532 33.18 35.06 -0.66
N GLN A 533 34.04 34.15 -0.21
CA GLN A 533 34.65 33.11 -1.03
C GLN A 533 34.36 31.69 -0.53
N ALA A 534 34.33 30.72 -1.46
CA ALA A 534 34.38 29.31 -1.12
C ALA A 534 35.82 28.85 -0.98
N HIS A 535 36.15 28.18 0.13
CA HIS A 535 37.45 27.59 0.35
C HIS A 535 37.36 26.06 0.39
N THR A 536 38.29 25.42 -0.30
CA THR A 536 38.38 23.96 -0.39
C THR A 536 39.52 23.46 0.50
N ILE A 537 39.21 22.50 1.35
CA ILE A 537 40.08 21.98 2.39
C ILE A 537 40.27 20.48 2.17
N THR A 538 41.53 20.06 2.05
CA THR A 538 41.90 18.68 1.67
C THR A 538 42.37 17.84 2.85
N SER A 539 42.68 18.45 4.00
CA SER A 539 43.18 17.75 5.20
C SER A 539 42.91 18.56 6.47
N ASN A 540 43.13 17.94 7.64
CA ASN A 540 43.05 18.57 8.97
C ASN A 540 41.68 19.13 9.36
N PHE A 541 40.60 18.59 8.80
CA PHE A 541 39.24 18.90 9.23
C PHE A 541 38.64 17.76 10.06
N GLU A 542 37.51 18.03 10.71
CA GLU A 542 36.73 17.09 11.50
C GLU A 542 35.35 16.89 10.87
N VAL A 543 34.75 15.72 11.08
CA VAL A 543 33.40 15.37 10.66
C VAL A 543 32.51 15.20 11.88
N LEU A 544 31.27 15.70 11.78
CA LEU A 544 30.26 15.54 12.82
C LEU A 544 29.67 14.13 12.77
N VAL A 545 29.73 13.43 13.89
CA VAL A 545 29.08 12.12 14.06
C VAL A 545 28.17 12.11 15.29
N GLY A 546 27.19 11.23 15.29
CA GLY A 546 26.37 10.95 16.47
C GLY A 546 25.18 10.05 16.16
N PRO A 547 24.38 9.70 17.19
CA PRO A 547 23.15 8.96 16.98
C PRO A 547 22.19 9.76 16.09
N PRO A 548 21.78 9.26 14.91
CA PRO A 548 20.95 10.02 13.97
C PRO A 548 19.60 10.43 14.57
N ASN A 549 19.07 9.60 15.47
CA ASN A 549 17.83 9.87 16.19
C ASN A 549 17.93 11.01 17.23
N ARG A 550 19.11 11.60 17.46
CA ARG A 550 19.30 12.73 18.39
C ARG A 550 19.57 14.06 17.70
N PHE A 551 19.78 14.07 16.38
CA PHE A 551 19.88 15.30 15.61
C PHE A 551 18.51 15.76 15.11
N ARG A 552 18.27 17.08 15.10
CA ARG A 552 17.05 17.69 14.53
C ARG A 552 17.44 18.92 13.70
N TRP A 553 16.81 19.06 12.54
CA TRP A 553 16.84 20.29 11.78
C TRP A 553 15.67 21.16 12.21
N ARG A 554 15.94 22.41 12.60
CA ARG A 554 14.93 23.34 13.10
C ARG A 554 14.94 24.62 12.27
N LYS A 555 13.77 25.08 11.85
CA LYS A 555 13.63 26.43 11.30
C LYS A 555 13.74 27.47 12.42
N MET A 556 14.61 28.46 12.23
CA MET A 556 14.71 29.60 13.14
C MET A 556 13.54 30.56 12.90
N ASN A 557 12.92 31.02 13.97
CA ASN A 557 11.95 32.11 13.95
C ASN A 557 12.11 32.96 15.22
N GLU A 558 11.40 34.09 15.30
CA GLU A 558 11.50 35.02 16.44
C GLU A 558 11.10 34.40 17.79
N LYS A 559 10.45 33.23 17.80
CA LYS A 559 10.00 32.50 18.99
C LYS A 559 10.75 31.18 19.18
N PHE A 560 11.97 31.09 18.69
CA PHE A 560 12.76 29.88 18.83
C PHE A 560 13.01 29.58 20.32
N ASP A 561 12.52 28.45 20.78
CA ASP A 561 12.70 27.99 22.16
C ASP A 561 13.17 26.54 22.17
N PHE A 562 14.07 26.24 23.09
CA PHE A 562 14.62 24.90 23.26
C PHE A 562 13.67 24.05 24.10
N LYS A 563 13.71 22.73 23.85
CA LYS A 563 13.28 21.77 24.87
C LYS A 563 14.37 21.66 25.94
N ASP A 564 13.99 21.30 27.16
CA ASP A 564 14.91 21.20 28.31
C ASP A 564 16.17 20.35 28.05
N ASN A 565 16.12 19.42 27.09
CA ASN A 565 17.20 18.50 26.73
C ASN A 565 17.81 18.74 25.33
N GLU A 566 17.66 19.94 24.76
CA GLU A 566 18.10 20.27 23.40
C GLU A 566 19.11 21.44 23.40
N LYS A 567 20.08 21.42 22.48
CA LYS A 567 21.01 22.54 22.26
C LYS A 567 21.42 22.65 20.79
N PHE A 568 21.92 23.81 20.36
CA PHE A 568 22.57 23.93 19.05
C PHE A 568 23.78 23.02 18.94
N VAL A 569 24.02 22.49 17.73
CA VAL A 569 25.29 21.85 17.40
C VAL A 569 26.32 22.93 17.12
N ASP A 570 27.40 22.91 17.91
CA ASP A 570 28.56 23.80 17.76
C ASP A 570 29.27 23.54 16.42
N GLY A 571 29.05 24.47 15.48
CA GLY A 571 29.69 24.54 14.18
C GLY A 571 31.01 25.31 14.17
N GLY A 572 31.43 25.86 15.32
CA GLY A 572 32.64 26.63 15.51
C GLY A 572 32.36 28.07 15.93
N ARG A 573 33.27 28.97 15.55
CA ARG A 573 33.26 30.37 15.98
C ARG A 573 34.01 31.24 14.99
N GLU A 574 33.52 32.44 14.75
CA GLU A 574 34.19 33.45 13.93
C GLU A 574 35.45 34.00 14.64
N SER A 575 36.29 34.74 13.92
CA SER A 575 37.54 35.31 14.48
C SER A 575 37.29 36.36 15.58
N ASN A 576 36.08 36.91 15.66
CA ASN A 576 35.60 37.82 16.70
C ASN A 576 34.91 37.10 17.87
N TYR A 577 34.99 35.77 17.94
CA TYR A 577 34.39 34.90 18.96
C TYR A 577 32.87 34.76 18.92
N GLU A 578 32.19 35.20 17.85
CA GLU A 578 30.76 34.92 17.66
C GLU A 578 30.55 33.42 17.37
N ASP A 579 29.55 32.82 18.03
CA ASP A 579 29.28 31.39 17.94
C ASP A 579 28.59 31.03 16.61
N LEU A 580 29.07 29.95 16.00
CA LEU A 580 28.53 29.42 14.74
C LEU A 580 27.76 28.13 14.97
N GLY A 581 26.54 28.06 14.42
CA GLY A 581 25.76 26.84 14.28
C GLY A 581 25.98 26.17 12.93
N VAL A 582 25.69 24.87 12.87
CA VAL A 582 25.61 24.13 11.59
C VAL A 582 24.26 24.41 10.93
N ALA A 583 24.28 24.91 9.70
CA ALA A 583 23.08 25.21 8.93
C ALA A 583 22.91 24.26 7.74
N LYS A 584 21.67 23.92 7.42
CA LYS A 584 21.25 23.27 6.17
C LYS A 584 20.59 24.32 5.30
N CYS A 585 21.29 24.74 4.26
CA CYS A 585 20.94 25.85 3.37
C CYS A 585 20.29 25.33 2.10
N GLN A 586 19.13 25.86 1.73
CA GLN A 586 18.48 25.56 0.44
C GLN A 586 18.93 26.56 -0.63
N TYR A 587 19.35 26.06 -1.79
CA TYR A 587 19.75 26.88 -2.93
C TYR A 587 19.60 26.11 -4.25
N ASN A 588 18.94 26.71 -5.24
CA ASN A 588 18.67 26.12 -6.56
C ASN A 588 18.13 24.67 -6.48
N GLY A 589 17.13 24.42 -5.62
CA GLY A 589 16.52 23.10 -5.45
C GLY A 589 17.38 22.06 -4.71
N ASN A 590 18.57 22.43 -4.25
CA ASN A 590 19.51 21.55 -3.55
C ASN A 590 19.79 22.04 -2.13
N TYR A 591 20.33 21.15 -1.30
CA TYR A 591 20.74 21.46 0.07
C TYR A 591 22.27 21.36 0.24
N TYR A 592 22.82 22.32 0.98
CA TYR A 592 24.24 22.38 1.34
C TYR A 592 24.38 22.60 2.84
N PHE A 593 25.45 22.07 3.43
CA PHE A 593 25.80 22.44 4.81
C PHE A 593 26.62 23.73 4.83
N GLY A 594 26.29 24.61 5.75
CA GLY A 594 26.93 25.89 5.92
C GLY A 594 27.01 26.27 7.39
N LYS A 595 27.33 27.54 7.62
CA LYS A 595 27.43 28.16 8.94
C LYS A 595 26.32 29.19 9.13
N ILE A 596 25.91 29.38 10.37
CA ILE A 596 25.04 30.49 10.77
C ILE A 596 25.57 31.13 12.04
N ASN A 597 25.54 32.46 12.11
CA ASN A 597 25.82 33.19 13.34
C ASN A 597 24.62 33.04 14.30
N LEU A 598 24.86 32.48 15.49
CA LEU A 598 23.80 32.20 16.47
C LEU A 598 23.32 33.45 17.21
N ASP A 599 24.15 34.50 17.28
CA ASP A 599 23.77 35.80 17.83
C ASP A 599 22.88 36.59 16.87
N TYR A 600 23.09 36.39 15.56
CA TYR A 600 22.35 37.07 14.48
C TYR A 600 21.87 36.10 13.38
N PRO A 601 20.89 35.22 13.68
CA PRO A 601 20.46 34.15 12.77
C PRO A 601 19.51 34.69 11.68
N ARG A 602 19.97 35.64 10.86
CA ARG A 602 19.18 36.18 9.74
C ARG A 602 19.40 35.40 8.45
N ASN A 603 20.66 35.11 8.14
CA ASN A 603 21.05 34.37 6.93
C ASN A 603 22.06 33.30 7.31
N ALA A 604 21.97 32.14 6.68
CA ALA A 604 23.02 31.13 6.69
C ALA A 604 23.93 31.31 5.47
N TYR A 605 25.21 30.96 5.63
CA TYR A 605 26.25 31.10 4.61
C TYR A 605 26.84 29.74 4.26
N PHE A 606 27.04 29.45 2.98
CA PHE A 606 27.62 28.19 2.51
C PHE A 606 28.45 28.40 1.24
N ALA A 607 29.34 27.46 0.95
CA ALA A 607 30.21 27.51 -0.21
C ALA A 607 29.52 26.97 -1.46
N TYR A 608 29.53 27.69 -2.57
CA TYR A 608 29.03 27.18 -3.84
C TYR A 608 29.75 27.83 -5.00
N ASP A 609 30.23 27.01 -5.94
CA ASP A 609 30.85 27.45 -7.20
C ASP A 609 31.92 28.54 -7.04
N GLY A 610 32.80 28.39 -6.05
CA GLY A 610 33.90 29.34 -5.78
C GLY A 610 33.51 30.55 -4.93
N SER A 611 32.23 30.75 -4.62
CA SER A 611 31.73 31.88 -3.84
C SER A 611 31.06 31.47 -2.52
N GLU A 612 31.00 32.40 -1.58
CA GLU A 612 30.10 32.29 -0.42
C GLU A 612 28.72 32.79 -0.80
N ILE A 613 27.72 31.94 -0.62
CA ILE A 613 26.32 32.24 -0.89
C ILE A 613 25.60 32.36 0.45
N ASN A 614 24.74 33.38 0.57
CA ASN A 614 23.84 33.53 1.70
C ASN A 614 22.40 33.14 1.31
N THR A 615 21.66 32.56 2.25
CA THR A 615 20.24 32.26 2.07
C THR A 615 19.45 32.49 3.36
N GLY A 616 18.21 32.95 3.21
CA GLY A 616 17.22 32.99 4.30
C GLY A 616 16.46 31.67 4.45
N ASP A 617 16.52 30.79 3.44
CA ASP A 617 15.88 29.47 3.46
C ASP A 617 16.85 28.44 4.03
N TYR A 618 16.89 28.34 5.36
CA TYR A 618 17.76 27.42 6.06
C TYR A 618 17.10 26.79 7.29
N GLU A 619 17.70 25.70 7.77
CA GLU A 619 17.42 25.07 9.05
C GLU A 619 18.72 24.95 9.87
N VAL A 620 18.64 25.05 11.19
CA VAL A 620 19.79 24.93 12.10
C VAL A 620 19.77 23.55 12.75
N LEU A 621 20.94 22.94 12.89
CA LEU A 621 21.09 21.64 13.53
C LEU A 621 21.09 21.77 15.07
N THR A 622 20.22 21.02 15.72
CA THR A 622 20.20 20.85 17.17
C THR A 622 20.46 19.39 17.55
N TYR A 623 20.89 19.19 18.80
CA TYR A 623 21.19 17.89 19.38
C TYR A 623 20.48 17.70 20.72
N GLU A 624 19.83 16.55 20.86
CA GLU A 624 19.14 16.09 22.07
C GLU A 624 20.09 15.24 22.95
N TYR A 625 20.42 15.70 24.16
CA TYR A 625 21.47 15.11 25.00
C TYR A 625 20.97 14.10 26.05
#